data_AF-A0A3S3ED95-F1
#
_entry.id   AF-A0A3S3ED95-F1
#
_cell.length_a   1.000
_cell.length_b   1.000
_cell.length_c   1.000
_cell.angle_alpha   90.00
_cell.angle_beta   90.00
_cell.angle_gamma   90.00
#
_symmetry.space_group_name_H-M   'P 1'
#
loop_
_entity.id
_entity.type
_entity.pdbx_description
1 polymer ?
#
loop_
_entity_poly.entity_id
_entity_poly.type
_entity_poly.pdbx_seq_one_letter_code
_entity_poly.pdbx_strand_id
1 'polypeptide(L)'
;MRTGRKVYSEKERAQKLDLIASSISGGATLKSAVKQAGISEQTYYHWKKAAAPSATSDELTDLLALENENKRLKSLLAERLRKENAELKRKLGLQ
;
A
#
# COMPACT_ATOMS: atom_id res chain seq x y z
N MET A 1 9.32 -35.56 -17.11
CA MET A 1 8.27 -35.71 -16.07
C MET A 1 7.74 -34.32 -15.72
N ARG A 2 6.52 -33.94 -16.13
CA ARG A 2 5.90 -32.70 -15.65
C ARG A 2 5.36 -32.99 -14.25
N THR A 3 6.06 -32.52 -13.23
CA THR A 3 5.59 -32.57 -11.84
C THR A 3 4.20 -31.94 -11.76
N GLY A 4 3.23 -32.68 -11.23
CA GLY A 4 1.85 -32.21 -11.06
C GLY A 4 1.79 -30.89 -10.28
N ARG A 5 0.75 -30.09 -10.54
CA ARG A 5 0.55 -28.80 -9.86
C ARG A 5 0.43 -29.05 -8.35
N LYS A 6 1.42 -28.62 -7.57
CA LYS A 6 1.38 -28.70 -6.10
C LYS A 6 0.34 -27.69 -5.59
N VAL A 7 -0.71 -28.20 -4.96
CA VAL A 7 -1.76 -27.37 -4.33
C VAL A 7 -1.40 -27.21 -2.86
N TYR A 8 -1.15 -25.97 -2.44
CA TYR A 8 -0.87 -25.63 -1.05
C TYR A 8 -2.16 -25.25 -0.34
N SER A 9 -2.40 -25.84 0.83
CA SER A 9 -3.44 -25.44 1.78
C SER A 9 -3.17 -24.05 2.35
N GLU A 10 -4.20 -23.39 2.89
CA GLU A 10 -4.04 -22.06 3.52
C GLU A 10 -3.03 -22.08 4.66
N LYS A 11 -3.03 -23.13 5.48
CA LYS A 11 -2.07 -23.32 6.56
C LYS A 11 -0.63 -23.43 6.05
N GLU A 12 -0.39 -24.18 4.98
CA GLU A 12 0.93 -24.29 4.37
C GLU A 12 1.40 -22.96 3.74
N ARG A 13 0.47 -22.18 3.17
CA ARG A 13 0.78 -20.85 2.64
C ARG A 13 1.20 -19.90 3.76
N ALA A 14 0.45 -19.87 4.86
CA ALA A 14 0.77 -19.05 6.03
C ALA A 14 2.15 -19.41 6.60
N GLN A 15 2.42 -20.69 6.84
CA GLN A 15 3.72 -21.16 7.32
C GLN A 15 4.89 -20.75 6.40
N LYS A 16 4.69 -20.81 5.07
CA LYS A 16 5.70 -20.34 4.12
C LYS A 16 5.90 -18.83 4.15
N LEU A 17 4.83 -18.05 4.31
CA LEU A 17 4.93 -16.60 4.45
C LEU A 17 5.71 -16.22 5.72
N ASP A 18 5.43 -16.89 6.84
CA ASP A 18 6.12 -16.66 8.13
C ASP A 18 7.61 -17.03 8.05
N LEU A 19 7.93 -18.15 7.40
CA LEU A 19 9.31 -18.56 7.15
C LEU A 19 10.07 -17.51 6.33
N ILE A 20 9.46 -17.02 5.24
CA ILE A 20 10.05 -15.99 4.38
C ILE A 20 10.23 -14.68 5.14
N ALA A 21 9.24 -14.26 5.94
CA ALA A 21 9.31 -13.06 6.75
C ALA A 21 10.43 -13.15 7.80
N SER A 22 10.59 -14.31 8.45
CA SER A 22 11.66 -14.57 9.42
C SER A 22 13.04 -14.51 8.77
N SER A 23 13.21 -15.12 7.59
CA SER A 23 14.46 -15.05 6.83
C SER A 23 14.81 -13.62 6.42
N ILE A 24 13.83 -12.83 5.98
CA ILE A 24 14.04 -11.42 5.61
C ILE A 24 14.41 -10.57 6.83
N SER A 25 13.75 -10.80 7.98
CA SER A 25 14.11 -10.15 9.25
C SER A 25 15.55 -10.48 9.68
N GLY A 26 16.00 -11.71 9.40
CA GLY A 26 17.40 -12.13 9.56
C GLY A 26 18.39 -11.59 8.53
N GLY A 27 17.99 -10.66 7.66
CA GLY A 27 18.86 -10.02 6.68
C GLY A 27 18.94 -10.71 5.31
N ALA A 28 18.16 -11.77 5.07
CA ALA A 28 18.12 -12.42 3.77
C ALA A 28 17.37 -11.56 2.74
N THR A 29 17.81 -11.59 1.48
CA THR A 29 17.05 -10.98 0.38
C THR A 29 15.79 -11.79 0.09
N LEU A 30 14.71 -11.13 -0.35
CA LEU A 30 13.47 -11.80 -0.74
C LEU A 30 13.73 -12.96 -1.72
N LYS A 31 14.56 -12.73 -2.74
CA LYS A 31 14.94 -13.73 -3.75
C LYS A 31 15.54 -14.99 -3.13
N SER A 32 16.41 -14.84 -2.14
CA SER A 32 17.01 -15.97 -1.42
C SER A 32 15.99 -16.69 -0.52
N ALA A 33 15.13 -15.95 0.16
CA ALA A 33 14.12 -16.50 1.06
C ALA A 33 13.04 -17.29 0.31
N VAL A 34 12.53 -16.80 -0.82
CA VAL A 34 11.53 -17.53 -1.62
C VAL A 34 12.13 -18.79 -2.25
N LYS A 35 13.41 -18.74 -2.65
CA LYS A 35 14.14 -19.89 -3.19
C LYS A 35 14.29 -20.98 -2.12
N GLN A 36 14.65 -20.60 -0.89
CA GLN A 36 14.69 -21.52 0.26
C GLN A 36 13.31 -22.10 0.58
N ALA A 37 12.26 -21.28 0.49
CA ALA A 37 10.88 -21.72 0.70
C ALA A 37 10.30 -22.55 -0.46
N GLY A 38 11.02 -22.70 -1.58
CA GLY A 38 10.60 -23.47 -2.75
C GLY A 38 9.42 -22.86 -3.51
N ILE A 39 9.26 -21.53 -3.48
CA ILE A 39 8.23 -20.79 -4.22
C ILE A 39 8.84 -19.65 -5.03
N SER A 40 8.11 -19.12 -6.01
CA SER A 40 8.53 -17.93 -6.74
C SER A 40 8.16 -16.65 -5.98
N GLU A 41 8.83 -15.54 -6.29
CA GLU A 41 8.47 -14.21 -5.75
C GLU A 41 7.03 -13.85 -6.11
N GLN A 42 6.59 -14.18 -7.33
CA GLN A 42 5.21 -13.95 -7.76
C GLN A 42 4.20 -14.69 -6.88
N THR A 43 4.47 -15.96 -6.54
CA THR A 43 3.63 -16.73 -5.62
C THR A 43 3.62 -16.12 -4.22
N TYR A 44 4.78 -15.69 -3.72
CA TYR A 44 4.89 -14.98 -2.44
C TYR A 44 4.00 -13.73 -2.41
N TYR A 45 4.09 -12.86 -3.42
CA TYR A 45 3.28 -11.64 -3.46
C TYR A 45 1.78 -11.92 -3.58
N HIS A 46 1.37 -12.90 -4.39
CA HIS A 46 -0.04 -13.30 -4.46
C HIS A 46 -0.57 -13.79 -3.13
N TRP A 47 0.18 -14.65 -2.42
CA TRP A 47 -0.24 -15.15 -1.11
C TRP A 47 -0.20 -14.08 -0.03
N LYS A 48 0.82 -13.21 -0.04
CA LYS A 48 0.91 -12.07 0.88
C LYS A 48 -0.27 -11.11 0.69
N LYS A 49 -0.66 -10.84 -0.56
CA LYS A 49 -1.84 -10.01 -0.87
C LYS A 49 -3.14 -10.69 -0.44
N ALA A 50 -3.26 -12.00 -0.59
CA ALA A 50 -4.45 -12.75 -0.16
C ALA A 50 -4.53 -12.93 1.37
N ALA A 51 -3.38 -12.94 2.05
CA ALA A 51 -3.28 -13.02 3.51
C ALA A 51 -3.36 -11.65 4.19
N ALA A 52 -3.12 -10.57 3.45
CA ALA A 52 -3.40 -9.23 3.95
C ALA A 52 -4.90 -9.16 4.28
N PRO A 53 -5.27 -8.58 5.44
CA PRO A 53 -6.67 -8.30 5.69
C PRO A 53 -7.20 -7.50 4.50
N SER A 54 -8.26 -7.99 3.86
CA SER A 54 -9.02 -7.15 2.94
C SER A 54 -9.37 -5.90 3.73
N ALA A 55 -8.94 -4.72 3.28
CA ALA A 55 -9.36 -3.45 3.87
C ALA A 55 -10.86 -3.58 4.11
N THR A 56 -11.26 -3.47 5.38
CA THR A 56 -12.66 -3.67 5.72
C THR A 56 -13.46 -2.59 4.99
N SER A 57 -14.74 -2.85 4.70
CA SER A 57 -15.58 -1.83 4.07
C SER A 57 -15.55 -0.51 4.86
N ASP A 58 -15.35 -0.59 6.17
CA ASP A 58 -15.23 0.54 7.09
C ASP A 58 -13.91 1.32 6.87
N GLU A 59 -12.78 0.62 6.84
CA GLU A 59 -11.46 1.22 6.58
C GLU A 59 -11.39 1.89 5.19
N LEU A 60 -12.03 1.29 4.19
CA LEU A 60 -12.15 1.89 2.86
C LEU A 60 -13.05 3.14 2.88
N THR A 61 -14.12 3.12 3.67
CA THR A 61 -15.02 4.28 3.82
C THR A 61 -14.32 5.44 4.51
N ASP A 62 -13.54 5.16 5.55
CA ASP A 62 -12.73 6.14 6.26
C ASP A 62 -11.65 6.76 5.35
N LEU A 63 -10.98 5.93 4.53
CA LEU A 63 -10.01 6.43 3.55
C LEU A 63 -10.67 7.37 2.53
N LEU A 64 -11.85 7.02 2.01
CA LEU A 64 -12.60 7.88 1.09
C LEU A 64 -13.04 9.19 1.76
N ALA A 65 -13.48 9.13 3.02
CA ALA A 65 -13.84 10.32 3.78
C ALA A 65 -12.62 11.25 3.97
N LEU A 66 -11.46 10.70 4.34
CA LEU A 66 -10.21 11.44 4.48
C LEU A 66 -9.74 12.06 3.17
N GLU A 67 -9.85 11.35 2.04
CA GLU A 67 -9.52 11.90 0.72
C GLU A 67 -10.41 13.08 0.34
N ASN A 68 -11.72 12.97 0.60
CA ASN A 68 -12.67 14.04 0.33
C ASN A 68 -12.41 15.28 1.19
N GLU A 69 -12.11 15.09 2.48
CA GLU A 69 -11.76 16.21 3.36
C GLU A 69 -10.45 16.86 2.92
N ASN A 70 -9.45 16.08 2.51
CA ASN A 70 -8.20 16.62 1.98
C ASN A 70 -8.43 17.49 0.73
N LYS A 71 -9.30 17.05 -0.19
CA LYS A 71 -9.68 17.84 -1.39
C LYS A 71 -10.40 19.13 -1.02
N ARG A 72 -11.32 19.08 -0.05
CA ARG A 72 -12.03 20.26 0.48
C ARG A 72 -11.05 21.26 1.09
N LEU A 73 -10.16 20.80 1.97
CA LEU A 73 -9.16 21.64 2.62
C LEU A 73 -8.20 22.29 1.60
N LYS A 74 -7.73 21.55 0.60
CA LYS A 74 -6.89 22.09 -0.48
C LYS A 74 -7.61 23.17 -1.26
N SER A 75 -8.90 22.98 -1.57
CA SER A 75 -9.71 23.97 -2.28
C SER A 75 -9.87 25.26 -1.46
N LEU A 76 -10.19 25.13 -0.17
CA LEU A 76 -10.34 26.27 0.74
C LEU A 76 -9.03 27.06 0.88
N LEU A 77 -7.91 26.35 1.03
CA LEU A 77 -6.58 26.96 1.11
C LEU A 77 -6.26 27.72 -0.18
N ALA A 78 -6.51 27.13 -1.34
CA ALA A 78 -6.28 27.78 -2.62
C ALA A 78 -7.15 29.03 -2.81
N GLU A 79 -8.42 28.99 -2.37
CA GLU A 79 -9.30 30.17 -2.40
C GLU A 79 -8.76 31.29 -1.50
N ARG A 80 -8.38 30.96 -0.27
CA ARG A 80 -7.81 31.91 0.69
C ARG A 80 -6.54 32.55 0.15
N LEU A 81 -5.61 31.75 -0.38
CA LEU A 81 -4.37 32.25 -0.97
C LEU A 81 -4.63 33.17 -2.17
N ARG A 82 -5.64 32.87 -3.01
CA ARG A 82 -6.01 33.77 -4.12
C ARG A 82 -6.52 35.12 -3.61
N LYS A 83 -7.36 35.13 -2.57
CA LYS A 83 -7.86 36.37 -1.96
C LYS A 83 -6.71 37.19 -1.36
N GLU A 84 -5.88 36.57 -0.54
CA GLU A 84 -4.71 37.23 0.08
C GLU A 84 -3.74 37.76 -0.98
N ASN A 85 -3.44 36.98 -2.02
CA ASN A 85 -2.57 37.43 -3.11
C ASN A 85 -3.18 38.60 -3.90
N ALA A 86 -4.49 38.60 -4.13
CA ALA A 86 -5.15 39.72 -4.80
C ALA A 86 -5.07 41.00 -3.96
N GLU A 87 -5.28 40.90 -2.65
CA GLU A 87 -5.12 42.03 -1.72
C GLU A 87 -3.67 42.54 -1.69
N LEU A 88 -2.69 41.65 -1.65
CA LEU A 88 -1.27 42.01 -1.69
C LEU A 88 -0.90 42.69 -3.00
N LYS A 89 -1.34 42.16 -4.14
CA LYS A 89 -1.11 42.80 -5.46
C LYS A 89 -1.72 44.20 -5.51
N ARG A 90 -2.93 44.39 -4.98
CA ARG A 90 -3.56 45.72 -4.88
C ARG A 90 -2.73 46.67 -4.02
N LYS A 91 -2.26 46.23 -2.85
CA LYS A 91 -1.41 47.04 -1.95
C LYS A 91 -0.07 47.40 -2.56
N LEU A 92 0.49 46.52 -3.40
CA LEU A 92 1.76 46.73 -4.09
C LEU A 92 1.62 47.50 -5.43
N GLY A 93 0.41 47.88 -5.83
CA GLY A 93 0.17 48.56 -7.11
C GLY A 93 0.39 47.68 -8.34
N LEU A 94 0.40 46.36 -8.18
CA LEU A 94 0.66 45.35 -9.23
C LEU A 94 -0.65 44.82 -9.86
N GLN A 95 -1.65 45.68 -10.04
CA GLN A 95 -2.93 45.30 -10.67
C GLN A 95 -2.78 45.05 -12.18
#